data_AF-A0A7S2FMM2-F1
#
_entry.id   AF-A0A7S2FMM2-F1
#
_cell.length_a   1.000
_cell.length_b   1.000
_cell.length_c   1.000
_cell.angle_alpha   90.00
_cell.angle_beta   90.00
_cell.angle_gamma   90.00
#
_symmetry.space_group_name_H-M   'P 1'
#
loop_
_entity.id
_entity.type
_entity.pdbx_description
1 polymer ?
#
loop_
_entity_poly.entity_id
_entity_poly.type
_entity_poly.pdbx_seq_one_letter_code
_entity_poly.pdbx_strand_id
1 'polypeptide(L)'
;EIVPFSEDHKYAGFDDSASKYSSISSLASLDVLVIGRLNNSTITMRNKCCSRIQALVICIRDLATGLTQLLILDTWSLYGTTVTTWSSDDNESPSVSNSRPGSRHLMYVPVSTSCKIITAPDNSSASLRLAWLNPVACMICADFPRDAPAPSCRHTVCCISCMQRLHECPICRVPIQNGSHNEPEENIVSFIPKSQEECDESHSDLTE
;
A
#
# COMPACT_ATOMS: atom_id res chain seq x y z
N GLU A 1 -14.67 -11.78 9.41
CA GLU A 1 -15.30 -12.70 8.44
C GLU A 1 -15.31 -11.98 7.09
N ILE A 2 -14.53 -12.47 6.12
CA ILE A 2 -14.41 -11.85 4.81
C ILE A 2 -15.56 -12.37 3.97
N VAL A 3 -16.52 -11.49 3.67
CA VAL A 3 -17.67 -11.80 2.82
C VAL A 3 -17.25 -11.65 1.35
N PRO A 4 -17.38 -12.68 0.50
CA PRO A 4 -17.22 -12.51 -0.94
C PRO A 4 -18.43 -11.73 -1.46
N PHE A 5 -18.19 -10.55 -2.05
CA PHE A 5 -19.26 -9.68 -2.53
C PHE A 5 -19.66 -10.07 -3.96
N SER A 6 -20.89 -10.53 -4.12
CA SER A 6 -21.53 -10.87 -5.40
C SER A 6 -21.78 -9.63 -6.26
N GLU A 7 -21.65 -9.77 -7.58
CA GLU A 7 -21.59 -8.70 -8.59
C GLU A 7 -22.90 -7.95 -8.92
N ASP A 8 -23.99 -8.13 -8.19
CA ASP A 8 -25.30 -7.63 -8.66
C ASP A 8 -25.84 -6.42 -7.89
N HIS A 9 -25.23 -5.24 -8.04
CA HIS A 9 -25.93 -3.97 -7.78
C HIS A 9 -25.67 -2.93 -8.88
N LYS A 10 -26.60 -2.89 -9.84
CA LYS A 10 -26.78 -1.79 -10.80
C LYS A 10 -27.18 -0.53 -10.04
N TYR A 11 -26.29 0.46 -9.98
CA TYR A 11 -26.68 1.83 -9.65
C TYR A 11 -26.86 2.63 -10.93
N ALA A 12 -28.05 3.21 -11.06
CA ALA A 12 -28.50 4.03 -12.17
C ALA A 12 -27.87 5.42 -12.13
N GLY A 13 -27.53 5.93 -13.32
CA GLY A 13 -27.52 7.35 -13.63
C GLY A 13 -26.23 8.10 -13.35
N PHE A 14 -25.31 8.12 -14.33
CA PHE A 14 -24.53 9.30 -14.61
C PHE A 14 -24.47 9.51 -16.13
N ASP A 15 -24.78 10.73 -16.53
CA ASP A 15 -25.09 11.18 -17.89
C ASP A 15 -23.84 11.17 -18.80
N ASP A 16 -23.99 10.57 -19.98
CA ASP A 16 -22.91 10.12 -20.87
C ASP A 16 -22.60 11.18 -21.94
N SER A 17 -22.14 12.36 -21.50
CA SER A 17 -21.79 13.49 -22.39
C SER A 17 -20.30 13.81 -22.41
N ALA A 18 -19.44 12.78 -22.41
CA ALA A 18 -18.00 12.91 -22.64
C ALA A 18 -17.53 12.23 -23.94
N SER A 19 -18.30 12.36 -25.03
CA SER A 19 -17.87 11.95 -26.37
C SER A 19 -16.98 13.01 -27.02
N LYS A 20 -15.71 13.13 -26.59
CA LYS A 20 -14.71 13.92 -27.35
C LYS A 20 -13.22 13.60 -27.15
N TYR A 21 -12.88 12.46 -26.55
CA TYR A 21 -11.48 11.99 -26.50
C TYR A 21 -11.33 10.69 -27.30
N SER A 22 -11.33 10.84 -28.63
CA SER A 22 -10.95 9.78 -29.55
C SER A 22 -9.43 9.59 -29.55
N SER A 23 -9.04 8.31 -29.37
CA SER A 23 -7.73 7.69 -29.57
C SER A 23 -6.58 8.05 -28.60
N ILE A 24 -6.59 7.44 -27.41
CA ILE A 24 -5.37 6.97 -26.74
C ILE A 24 -5.44 5.44 -26.65
N SER A 25 -5.39 4.77 -27.80
CA SER A 25 -5.64 3.33 -27.93
C SER A 25 -4.45 2.43 -27.57
N SER A 26 -3.54 2.88 -26.70
CA SER A 26 -2.50 2.00 -26.12
C SER A 26 -2.07 2.39 -24.70
N LEU A 27 -2.90 3.14 -23.96
CA LEU A 27 -2.72 3.19 -22.51
C LEU A 27 -3.13 1.82 -21.97
N ALA A 28 -2.15 0.94 -21.78
CA ALA A 28 -2.28 -0.23 -20.92
C ALA A 28 -3.07 0.19 -19.68
N SER A 29 -4.12 -0.57 -19.36
CA SER A 29 -5.18 -0.20 -18.41
C SER A 29 -4.63 0.57 -17.20
N LEU A 30 -4.97 1.86 -17.10
CA LEU A 30 -4.57 2.69 -15.97
C LEU A 30 -5.23 2.13 -14.71
N ASP A 31 -4.47 1.39 -13.91
CA ASP A 31 -4.96 0.83 -12.65
C ASP A 31 -4.90 1.93 -11.58
N VAL A 32 -6.08 2.42 -11.19
CA VAL A 32 -6.24 3.43 -10.14
C VAL A 32 -6.81 2.79 -8.87
N LEU A 33 -6.07 2.91 -7.79
CA LEU A 33 -6.48 2.56 -6.45
C LEU A 33 -6.91 3.83 -5.71
N VAL A 34 -8.12 3.81 -5.17
CA VAL A 34 -8.70 4.93 -4.43
C VAL A 34 -8.63 4.61 -2.95
N ILE A 35 -7.94 5.44 -2.17
CA ILE A 35 -7.97 5.42 -0.71
C ILE A 35 -8.95 6.51 -0.27
N GLY A 36 -10.11 6.09 0.23
CA GLY A 36 -11.21 6.99 0.51
C GLY A 36 -11.95 6.69 1.80
N ARG A 37 -13.06 7.40 2.02
CA ARG A 37 -13.98 7.15 3.13
C ARG A 37 -15.32 6.61 2.65
N LEU A 38 -15.82 5.62 3.37
CA LEU A 38 -17.20 5.15 3.31
C LEU A 38 -17.66 4.88 4.74
N ASN A 39 -18.76 5.53 5.15
CA ASN A 39 -19.35 5.35 6.49
C ASN A 39 -18.35 5.49 7.65
N ASN A 40 -17.53 6.55 7.62
CA ASN A 40 -16.44 6.82 8.57
C ASN A 40 -15.23 5.87 8.54
N SER A 41 -15.30 4.74 7.88
CA SER A 41 -14.16 3.85 7.66
C SER A 41 -13.31 4.33 6.50
N THR A 42 -11.99 4.09 6.57
CA THR A 42 -11.16 4.17 5.36
C THR A 42 -11.32 2.90 4.57
N ILE A 43 -11.56 3.07 3.29
CA ILE A 43 -11.69 1.99 2.32
C ILE A 43 -10.65 2.19 1.23
N THR A 44 -10.08 1.08 0.79
CA THR A 44 -9.21 1.04 -0.37
C THR A 44 -9.98 0.28 -1.45
N MET A 45 -10.32 0.94 -2.55
CA MET A 45 -11.16 0.34 -3.61
C MET A 45 -10.57 0.62 -4.99
N ARG A 46 -10.67 -0.34 -5.90
CA ARG A 46 -10.41 -0.12 -7.32
C ARG A 46 -11.66 0.44 -8.00
N ASN A 47 -11.49 1.46 -8.85
CA ASN A 47 -12.49 1.90 -9.83
C ASN A 47 -13.91 2.16 -9.28
N LYS A 48 -14.04 2.62 -8.04
CA LYS A 48 -15.35 2.87 -7.40
C LYS A 48 -15.38 4.21 -6.67
N CYS A 49 -16.59 4.75 -6.52
CA CYS A 49 -16.84 6.00 -5.82
C CYS A 49 -16.79 5.80 -4.30
N CYS A 50 -16.11 6.71 -3.62
CA CYS A 50 -16.17 6.85 -2.16
C CYS A 50 -16.74 8.23 -1.82
N SER A 51 -17.31 8.37 -0.62
CA SER A 51 -17.90 9.65 -0.18
C SER A 51 -16.87 10.78 -0.11
N ARG A 52 -15.59 10.44 0.12
CA ARG A 52 -14.47 11.37 0.12
C ARG A 52 -13.18 10.64 -0.22
N ILE A 53 -12.51 11.07 -1.28
CA ILE A 53 -11.19 10.55 -1.68
C ILE A 53 -10.12 11.22 -0.80
N GLN A 54 -9.32 10.42 -0.10
CA GLN A 54 -8.21 10.90 0.71
C GLN A 54 -6.91 10.90 -0.09
N ALA A 55 -6.63 9.80 -0.80
CA ALA A 55 -5.50 9.67 -1.69
C ALA A 55 -5.86 8.80 -2.92
N LEU A 56 -5.15 9.03 -4.02
CA LEU A 56 -5.17 8.18 -5.21
C LEU A 56 -3.79 7.56 -5.37
N VAL A 57 -3.76 6.27 -5.72
CA VAL A 57 -2.54 5.58 -6.14
C VAL A 57 -2.73 5.15 -7.58
N ILE A 58 -1.84 5.61 -8.45
CA ILE A 58 -1.90 5.36 -9.88
C ILE A 58 -0.64 4.57 -10.26
N CYS A 59 -0.82 3.42 -10.90
CA CYS A 59 0.30 2.67 -11.44
C CYS A 59 0.69 3.26 -12.81
N ILE A 60 1.94 3.69 -12.96
CA ILE A 60 2.49 4.22 -14.20
C ILE A 60 3.68 3.36 -14.64
N ARG A 61 3.77 3.07 -15.94
CA ARG A 61 4.94 2.44 -16.55
C ARG A 61 5.69 3.47 -17.36
N ASP A 62 6.95 3.68 -17.02
CA ASP A 62 7.85 4.50 -17.82
C ASP A 62 8.20 3.73 -19.11
N LEU A 63 7.87 4.31 -20.26
CA LEU A 63 8.09 3.69 -21.57
C LEU A 63 9.57 3.68 -21.98
N ALA A 64 10.36 4.62 -21.47
CA ALA A 64 11.78 4.71 -21.82
C ALA A 64 12.62 3.71 -21.01
N THR A 65 12.34 3.60 -19.71
CA THR A 65 13.10 2.71 -18.81
C THR A 65 12.44 1.34 -18.63
N GLY A 66 11.17 1.20 -18.99
CA GLY A 66 10.36 0.01 -18.74
C GLY A 66 9.95 -0.16 -17.27
N LEU A 67 10.40 0.74 -16.38
CA LEU A 67 10.16 0.64 -14.94
C LEU A 67 8.73 1.04 -14.58
N THR A 68 8.13 0.28 -13.67
CA THR A 68 6.79 0.57 -13.14
C THR A 68 6.89 1.27 -11.78
N GLN A 69 6.17 2.38 -11.65
CA GLN A 69 6.14 3.22 -10.46
C GLN A 69 4.70 3.45 -10.00
N LEU A 70 4.54 3.67 -8.70
CA LEU A 70 3.31 4.07 -8.06
C LEU A 70 3.37 5.58 -7.83
N LEU A 71 2.33 6.24 -8.30
CA LEU A 71 2.12 7.67 -8.14
C LEU A 71 1.06 7.89 -7.08
N ILE A 72 1.44 8.46 -5.94
CA ILE A 72 0.54 8.67 -4.80
C ILE A 72 0.21 10.16 -4.73
N LEU A 73 -1.06 10.46 -4.97
CA LEU A 73 -1.61 11.81 -4.92
C LEU A 73 -2.50 11.96 -3.69
N ASP A 74 -2.14 12.84 -2.77
CA ASP A 74 -3.02 13.30 -1.69
C ASP A 74 -4.05 14.26 -2.26
N THR A 75 -5.31 13.83 -2.33
CA THR A 75 -6.37 14.61 -2.97
C THR A 75 -7.05 15.54 -1.97
N TRP A 76 -7.42 15.04 -0.78
CA TRP A 76 -8.08 15.83 0.27
C TRP A 76 -8.01 15.15 1.65
N SER A 77 -6.88 14.51 1.97
CA SER A 77 -6.64 14.10 3.35
C SER A 77 -6.70 15.34 4.27
N LEU A 78 -7.31 15.18 5.45
CA LEU A 78 -7.45 16.27 6.41
C LEU A 78 -6.10 16.60 7.07
N TYR A 79 -5.24 15.60 7.22
CA TYR A 79 -3.99 15.69 7.98
C TYR A 79 -2.74 15.48 7.13
N GLY A 80 -2.92 15.29 5.82
CA GLY A 80 -1.87 14.87 4.92
C GLY A 80 -1.85 13.36 4.71
N THR A 81 -0.94 12.96 3.82
CA THR A 81 -0.64 11.56 3.51
C THR A 81 0.83 11.34 3.76
N THR A 82 1.16 10.33 4.56
CA THR A 82 2.53 9.89 4.83
C THR A 82 2.75 8.56 4.13
N VAL A 83 3.83 8.47 3.36
CA VAL A 83 4.25 7.25 2.67
C VAL A 83 5.59 6.84 3.25
N THR A 84 5.65 5.66 3.83
CA THR A 84 6.90 5.04 4.30
C THR A 84 7.27 3.93 3.35
N THR A 85 8.52 3.87 2.91
CA THR A 85 9.03 2.82 2.03
C THR A 85 10.20 2.10 2.69
N TRP A 86 10.31 0.80 2.44
CA TRP A 86 11.43 -0.01 2.92
C TRP A 86 12.23 -0.50 1.73
N SER A 87 13.53 -0.18 1.73
CA SER A 87 14.51 -0.74 0.82
C SER A 87 14.75 -2.20 1.17
N SER A 88 15.16 -3.00 0.18
CA SER A 88 15.67 -4.36 0.41
C SER A 88 17.06 -4.35 1.04
N ASP A 89 17.76 -3.21 1.05
CA ASP A 89 19.04 -3.07 1.74
C ASP A 89 18.80 -2.91 3.25
N ASP A 90 19.20 -3.91 4.03
CA ASP A 90 19.03 -3.97 5.48
C ASP A 90 19.69 -2.80 6.23
N ASN A 91 20.60 -2.05 5.59
CA ASN A 91 21.28 -0.91 6.20
C ASN A 91 20.56 0.43 5.99
N GLU A 92 19.56 0.50 5.10
CA GLU A 92 18.86 1.75 4.83
C GLU A 92 17.69 1.94 5.80
N SER A 93 17.68 3.10 6.47
CA SER A 93 16.51 3.51 7.24
C SER A 93 15.32 3.71 6.28
N PRO A 94 14.09 3.38 6.71
CA PRO A 94 12.92 3.57 5.87
C PRO A 94 12.80 5.03 5.45
N SER A 95 12.56 5.27 4.15
CA SER A 95 12.38 6.63 3.64
C SER A 95 10.93 7.06 3.84
N VAL A 96 10.74 8.32 4.25
CA VAL A 96 9.42 8.86 4.59
C VAL A 96 9.14 10.09 3.72
N SER A 97 8.05 10.03 2.96
CA SER A 97 7.51 11.14 2.18
C SER A 97 6.19 11.62 2.79
N ASN A 98 5.97 12.93 2.82
CA ASN A 98 4.84 13.54 3.52
C ASN A 98 4.16 14.61 2.67
N SER A 99 2.97 14.35 2.16
CA SER A 99 2.08 15.41 1.66
C SER A 99 1.29 16.02 2.83
N ARG A 100 1.18 17.35 2.89
CA ARG A 100 0.42 18.07 3.93
C ARG A 100 -0.56 19.07 3.31
N PRO A 101 -1.67 19.42 3.99
CA PRO A 101 -2.54 20.51 3.56
C PRO A 101 -1.75 21.82 3.37
N GLY A 102 -1.95 22.51 2.24
CA GLY A 102 -1.22 23.73 1.88
C GLY A 102 0.15 23.49 1.21
N SER A 103 0.69 22.27 1.27
CA SER A 103 1.97 21.88 0.64
C SER A 103 1.89 20.47 0.02
N ARG A 104 0.76 20.19 -0.63
CA ARG A 104 0.51 18.89 -1.24
C ARG A 104 1.42 18.69 -2.44
N HIS A 105 2.01 17.51 -2.53
CA HIS A 105 2.86 17.13 -3.63
C HIS A 105 2.66 15.66 -3.99
N LEU A 106 3.10 15.34 -5.19
CA LEU A 106 3.04 14.01 -5.76
C LEU A 106 4.19 13.18 -5.19
N MET A 107 3.89 11.97 -4.75
CA MET A 107 4.89 11.06 -4.20
C MET A 107 5.08 9.87 -5.15
N TYR A 108 6.33 9.43 -5.30
CA TYR A 108 6.70 8.37 -6.23
C TYR A 108 7.29 7.21 -5.44
N VAL A 109 6.83 6.00 -5.73
CA VAL A 109 7.33 4.76 -5.11
C VAL A 109 7.53 3.71 -6.18
N PRO A 110 8.70 3.07 -6.31
CA PRO A 110 8.87 1.96 -7.24
C PRO A 110 7.92 0.81 -6.91
N VAL A 111 7.34 0.15 -7.93
CA VAL A 111 6.37 -0.93 -7.68
C VAL A 111 7.00 -2.15 -7.00
N SER A 112 8.32 -2.31 -7.06
CA SER A 112 9.03 -3.39 -6.36
C SER A 112 9.22 -3.12 -4.87
N THR A 113 8.96 -1.89 -4.42
CA THR A 113 9.22 -1.45 -3.05
C THR A 113 7.98 -1.65 -2.19
N SER A 114 8.18 -2.23 -1.00
CA SER A 114 7.12 -2.31 0.01
C SER A 114 6.86 -0.92 0.57
N CYS A 115 5.60 -0.51 0.61
CA CYS A 115 5.25 0.79 1.18
C CYS A 115 3.95 0.80 1.99
N LYS A 116 3.94 1.69 2.97
CA LYS A 116 2.85 1.93 3.91
C LYS A 116 2.35 3.35 3.71
N ILE A 117 1.06 3.48 3.42
CA ILE A 117 0.39 4.76 3.23
C ILE A 117 -0.51 5.02 4.44
N ILE A 118 -0.33 6.18 5.06
CA ILE A 118 -1.08 6.64 6.22
C ILE A 118 -1.78 7.95 5.85
N THR A 119 -3.11 8.01 5.98
CA THR A 119 -3.90 9.22 5.62
C THR A 119 -4.47 9.98 6.84
N ALA A 120 -4.10 9.57 8.06
CA ALA A 120 -4.49 10.20 9.31
C ALA A 120 -3.35 10.17 10.35
N PRO A 121 -3.35 11.08 11.35
CA PRO A 121 -2.31 11.15 12.37
C PRO A 121 -2.33 9.91 13.26
N ASP A 122 -1.14 9.48 13.66
CA ASP A 122 -0.87 8.36 14.58
C ASP A 122 -1.45 8.58 15.99
N ASN A 123 -1.69 9.84 16.34
CA ASN A 123 -2.10 10.27 17.68
C ASN A 123 -3.62 10.46 17.86
N SER A 124 -4.44 10.20 16.84
CA SER A 124 -5.89 10.08 17.07
C SER A 124 -6.21 8.63 17.40
N SER A 125 -6.84 8.38 18.55
CA SER A 125 -7.45 7.09 18.92
C SER A 125 -8.53 6.60 17.94
N ALA A 126 -8.74 7.32 16.83
CA ALA A 126 -9.47 6.83 15.67
C ALA A 126 -8.53 5.94 14.84
N SER A 127 -8.90 4.66 14.73
CA SER A 127 -8.21 3.61 13.96
C SER A 127 -7.33 4.16 12.85
N LEU A 128 -6.02 3.94 12.98
CA LEU A 128 -5.02 4.27 11.97
C LEU A 128 -5.50 3.82 10.59
N ARG A 129 -5.53 4.76 9.65
CA ARG A 129 -6.03 4.55 8.30
C ARG A 129 -4.86 4.20 7.42
N LEU A 130 -4.65 2.90 7.25
CA LEU A 130 -3.41 2.36 6.74
C LEU A 130 -3.68 1.47 5.53
N ALA A 131 -2.89 1.66 4.48
CA ALA A 131 -2.88 0.78 3.32
C ALA A 131 -1.45 0.32 3.05
N TRP A 132 -1.28 -0.99 2.85
CA TRP A 132 0.00 -1.59 2.45
C TRP A 132 -0.01 -1.85 0.95
N LEU A 133 1.02 -1.39 0.25
CA LEU A 133 1.28 -1.76 -1.14
C LEU A 133 2.53 -2.62 -1.19
N ASN A 134 2.43 -3.78 -1.85
CA ASN A 134 3.48 -4.79 -1.92
C ASN A 134 4.03 -5.18 -0.53
N PRO A 135 3.17 -5.57 0.42
CA PRO A 135 3.64 -5.97 1.74
C PRO A 135 4.57 -7.18 1.64
N VAL A 136 5.74 -7.11 2.28
CA VAL A 136 6.56 -8.29 2.50
C VAL A 136 5.99 -9.06 3.67
N ALA A 137 5.74 -10.37 3.49
CA ALA A 137 5.17 -11.20 4.53
C ALA A 137 6.11 -11.35 5.74
N CYS A 138 5.51 -11.38 6.92
CA CYS A 138 6.17 -11.65 8.20
C CYS A 138 6.92 -12.98 8.16
N MET A 139 8.20 -12.99 8.55
CA MET A 139 9.01 -14.23 8.55
C MET A 139 8.56 -15.28 9.58
N ILE A 140 7.71 -14.88 10.54
CA ILE A 140 7.29 -15.73 11.65
C ILE A 140 5.94 -16.38 11.37
N CYS A 141 4.92 -15.58 11.00
CA CYS A 141 3.59 -16.10 10.72
C CYS A 141 3.29 -16.25 9.23
N ALA A 142 4.02 -15.58 8.33
CA ALA A 142 3.72 -15.48 6.89
C ALA A 142 2.33 -14.89 6.53
N ASP A 143 1.46 -14.64 7.52
CA ASP A 143 0.09 -14.15 7.30
C ASP A 143 -0.03 -12.63 7.20
N PHE A 144 0.82 -11.90 7.93
CA PHE A 144 0.72 -10.44 8.11
C PHE A 144 1.93 -9.71 7.52
N PRO A 145 1.81 -8.44 7.10
CA PRO A 145 2.94 -7.65 6.63
C PRO A 145 4.00 -7.45 7.72
N ARG A 146 5.26 -7.27 7.30
CA ARG A 146 6.32 -6.76 8.16
C ARG A 146 6.08 -5.28 8.45
N ASP A 147 5.72 -4.96 9.68
CA ASP A 147 5.33 -3.61 10.09
C ASP A 147 5.98 -3.15 11.41
N ALA A 148 6.78 -4.03 12.03
CA ALA A 148 7.47 -3.76 13.29
C ALA A 148 8.99 -3.80 13.11
N PRO A 149 9.69 -2.65 13.16
CA PRO A 149 11.14 -2.66 13.31
C PRO A 149 11.51 -3.10 14.72
N ALA A 150 12.48 -4.01 14.85
CA ALA A 150 12.97 -4.45 16.16
C ALA A 150 13.56 -3.24 16.93
N PRO A 151 13.13 -2.94 18.17
CA PRO A 151 13.58 -1.75 18.90
C PRO A 151 15.09 -1.58 19.02
N SER A 152 15.82 -2.69 19.21
CA SER A 152 17.26 -2.68 19.48
C SER A 152 18.13 -2.61 18.22
N CYS A 153 17.66 -3.13 17.08
CA CYS A 153 18.48 -3.29 15.87
C CYS A 153 17.81 -2.80 14.57
N ARG A 154 16.56 -2.34 14.64
CA ARG A 154 15.73 -1.77 13.55
C ARG A 154 15.43 -2.67 12.36
N HIS A 155 15.93 -3.90 12.29
CA HIS A 155 15.49 -4.86 11.27
C HIS A 155 13.97 -5.07 11.34
N THR A 156 13.30 -4.94 10.20
CA THR A 156 11.84 -5.12 10.06
C THR A 156 11.57 -6.51 9.49
N VAL A 157 11.34 -7.49 10.36
CA VAL A 157 11.37 -8.92 10.02
C VAL A 157 10.03 -9.62 10.18
N CYS A 158 9.15 -9.07 11.01
CA CYS A 158 7.88 -9.68 11.37
C CYS A 158 6.81 -8.62 11.62
N CYS A 159 5.57 -9.07 11.80
CA CYS A 159 4.47 -8.19 12.17
C CYS A 159 4.53 -7.79 13.66
N ILE A 160 3.83 -6.73 14.06
CA ILE A 160 3.75 -6.21 15.44
C ILE A 160 3.41 -7.33 16.44
N SER A 161 2.38 -8.13 16.16
CA SER A 161 1.97 -9.23 17.05
C SER A 161 3.03 -10.34 17.18
N CYS A 162 3.82 -10.58 16.12
CA CYS A 162 4.94 -11.51 16.21
C CYS A 162 6.12 -10.91 16.96
N MET A 163 6.42 -9.62 16.76
CA MET A 163 7.54 -8.93 17.40
C MET A 163 7.44 -8.97 18.92
N GLN A 164 6.26 -8.78 19.49
CA GLN A 164 6.03 -8.82 20.94
C GLN A 164 6.37 -10.18 21.58
N ARG A 165 6.40 -11.25 20.80
CA ARG A 165 6.69 -12.62 21.26
C ARG A 165 8.16 -13.01 21.09
N LEU A 166 8.96 -12.19 20.42
CA LEU A 166 10.37 -12.46 20.18
C LEU A 166 11.24 -11.92 21.31
N HIS A 167 12.28 -12.68 21.67
CA HIS A 167 13.31 -12.25 22.63
C HIS A 167 14.60 -11.77 21.96
N GLU A 168 14.80 -12.17 20.70
CA GLU A 168 15.96 -11.82 19.89
C GLU A 168 15.55 -11.61 18.43
N CYS A 169 16.28 -10.77 17.71
CA CYS A 169 16.05 -10.57 16.29
C CYS A 169 16.41 -11.85 15.50
N PRO A 170 15.51 -12.40 14.66
CA PRO A 170 15.79 -13.56 13.81
C PRO A 170 16.95 -13.39 12.82
N ILE A 171 17.30 -12.14 12.46
CA ILE A 171 18.40 -11.83 11.52
C ILE A 171 19.73 -11.72 12.26
N CYS A 172 19.84 -10.76 13.19
CA CYS A 172 21.13 -10.41 13.81
C CYS A 172 21.32 -10.94 15.23
N ARG A 173 20.31 -11.63 15.80
CA ARG A 173 20.30 -12.17 17.17
C ARG A 173 20.51 -11.14 18.29
N VAL A 174 20.40 -9.85 17.97
CA VAL A 174 20.42 -8.79 18.99
C VAL A 174 19.17 -8.94 19.88
N PRO A 175 19.32 -8.93 21.23
CA PRO A 175 18.19 -9.04 22.14
C PRO A 175 17.15 -7.92 21.94
N ILE A 176 15.88 -8.27 21.96
CA ILE A 176 14.76 -7.34 21.85
C ILE A 176 14.32 -6.95 23.26
N GLN A 177 14.33 -5.66 23.58
CA GLN A 177 13.76 -5.16 24.82
C GLN A 177 12.25 -4.96 24.63
N ASN A 178 11.44 -5.88 25.16
CA ASN A 178 10.00 -5.74 25.15
C ASN A 178 9.58 -4.64 26.12
N GLY A 179 9.50 -3.41 25.63
CA GLY A 179 8.70 -2.37 26.28
C GLY A 179 7.23 -2.77 26.22
N SER A 180 6.45 -2.45 27.25
CA SER A 180 5.01 -2.72 27.28
C SER A 180 4.32 -1.95 26.13
N HIS A 181 4.12 -2.60 24.99
CA HIS A 181 3.39 -2.03 23.85
C HIS A 181 1.92 -2.47 23.95
N ASN A 182 1.01 -1.50 23.95
CA ASN A 182 -0.42 -1.75 23.76
C ASN A 182 -0.66 -2.17 22.30
N GLU A 183 -1.45 -3.21 22.06
CA GLU A 183 -1.82 -3.65 20.71
C GLU A 183 -2.72 -2.60 20.03
N PRO A 184 -2.36 -2.05 18.86
CA PRO A 184 -3.32 -1.35 18.01
C PRO A 184 -4.16 -2.37 17.24
N GLU A 185 -5.49 -2.26 17.29
CA GLU A 185 -6.39 -2.96 16.37
C GLU A 185 -6.28 -2.32 14.97
N GLU A 186 -5.61 -2.99 14.03
CA GLU A 186 -5.40 -2.49 12.66
C GLU A 186 -6.32 -3.20 11.63
N ASN A 187 -7.06 -2.42 10.85
CA ASN A 187 -7.72 -2.90 9.63
C ASN A 187 -6.71 -2.82 8.47
N ILE A 188 -6.08 -3.95 8.14
CA ILE A 188 -5.06 -4.04 7.09
C ILE A 188 -5.73 -4.31 5.73
N VAL A 189 -5.49 -3.44 4.76
CA VAL A 189 -5.77 -3.73 3.34
C VAL A 189 -4.45 -3.83 2.58
N SER A 190 -4.18 -4.99 2.00
CA SER A 190 -3.04 -5.23 1.12
C SER A 190 -3.44 -5.04 -0.35
N PHE A 191 -2.54 -4.47 -1.14
CA PHE A 191 -2.67 -4.38 -2.59
C PHE A 191 -1.43 -4.92 -3.27
N ILE A 192 -1.65 -5.80 -4.25
CA ILE A 192 -0.64 -6.32 -5.17
C ILE A 192 -1.09 -5.92 -6.59
N PRO A 193 -0.31 -5.14 -7.35
CA PRO A 193 -0.64 -4.78 -8.72
C PRO A 193 -0.55 -6.00 -9.65
N LYS A 194 -1.51 -6.12 -10.59
CA LYS A 194 -1.61 -7.28 -11.50
C LYS A 194 -0.40 -7.47 -12.41
N SER A 195 0.40 -6.42 -12.64
CA SER A 195 1.54 -6.46 -13.56
C SER A 195 2.70 -7.37 -13.11
N GLN A 196 2.65 -7.95 -11.91
CA GLN A 196 3.65 -8.93 -11.46
C GLN A 196 3.31 -10.38 -11.85
N GLU A 197 2.05 -10.70 -12.20
CA GLU A 197 1.65 -12.09 -12.48
C GLU A 197 1.99 -12.54 -13.93
N GLU A 198 2.21 -11.60 -14.86
CA GLU A 198 2.37 -11.92 -16.29
C GLU A 198 3.84 -12.02 -16.76
N CYS A 199 4.85 -11.92 -15.87
CA CYS A 199 6.26 -11.97 -16.28
C CYS A 199 6.95 -13.35 -16.11
N ASP A 200 6.34 -14.33 -15.45
CA ASP A 200 7.00 -15.60 -15.10
C ASP A 200 6.62 -16.82 -15.97
N GLU A 201 5.73 -16.68 -16.97
CA GLU A 201 5.22 -17.84 -17.74
C GLU A 201 5.84 -18.06 -19.14
N SER A 202 7.06 -17.60 -19.44
CA SER A 202 7.63 -17.73 -20.82
C SER A 202 9.02 -18.37 -20.95
N HIS A 203 9.38 -19.34 -20.09
CA HIS A 203 10.60 -20.13 -20.28
C HIS A 203 10.43 -21.63 -19.93
N SER A 204 9.64 -22.35 -20.72
CA SER A 204 9.84 -23.80 -20.90
C SER A 204 9.17 -24.24 -22.21
N ASP A 205 9.95 -24.36 -23.28
CA ASP A 205 9.77 -25.35 -24.36
C ASP A 205 10.70 -25.01 -25.53
N LEU A 206 11.99 -25.28 -25.35
CA LEU A 206 12.93 -25.52 -26.44
C LEU A 206 13.94 -26.57 -25.98
N THR A 207 13.56 -27.83 -26.07
CA THR A 207 14.51 -28.95 -26.24
C THR A 207 14.02 -29.79 -27.41
N GLU A 208 14.74 -29.69 -28.52
CA GLU A 208 14.77 -30.66 -29.62
C GLU A 208 15.43 -31.98 -29.17
#